data_AF-A0AB36KQ99-F1
#
_entry.id   AF-A0AB36KQ99-F1
#
_cell.length_a   1.000
_cell.length_b   1.000
_cell.length_c   1.000
_cell.angle_alpha   90.00
_cell.angle_beta   90.00
_cell.angle_gamma   90.00
#
_symmetry.space_group_name_H-M   'P 1'
#
loop_
_entity.id
_entity.type
_entity.pdbx_description
1 polymer ?
#
loop_
_entity_poly.entity_id
_entity_poly.type
_entity_poly.pdbx_seq_one_letter_code
_entity_poly.pdbx_strand_id
1 'polypeptide(L)'
;MQTIWDLMTNAHMEAWIWGPLMGAIVGMAFAGFNAPPNEKAPVTVIQTTRVFVTTNIVIHNKQHPGTNGESGAGAIFLFSFIVMLFFIWKYVVYVEYIRYAFTVLITSVLAFSLTAALLSILKGQLNSSSWILYIFAPMTALVANYFLLTLATRSLDPKLPPLAAATTPLDFYINQLSEYGRILIFFQMFGMVLVLITTVCMAFVLIHYLALMNQRSTSIVQPLWTWLTRATFLFSGRGWLVLTTVFIILAYIFIEPSYMPAWTTALGN
;
A
#
# COMPACT_ATOMS: atom_id res chain seq x y z
N MET A 1 -18.34 1.29 -31.68
CA MET A 1 -18.62 1.53 -30.24
C MET A 1 -18.41 0.28 -29.40
N GLN A 2 -18.93 -0.88 -29.79
CA GLN A 2 -18.78 -2.14 -29.04
C GLN A 2 -17.32 -2.56 -28.80
N THR A 3 -16.47 -2.46 -29.83
CA THR A 3 -15.02 -2.75 -29.70
C THR A 3 -14.26 -1.80 -28.77
N ILE A 4 -14.66 -0.54 -28.66
CA ILE A 4 -14.08 0.42 -27.71
C ILE A 4 -14.56 0.12 -26.30
N TRP A 5 -15.84 -0.25 -26.15
CA TRP A 5 -16.43 -0.67 -24.88
C TRP A 5 -15.80 -1.97 -24.35
N ASP A 6 -15.55 -2.94 -25.24
CA ASP A 6 -14.86 -4.19 -24.93
C ASP A 6 -13.38 -3.94 -24.58
N LEU A 7 -12.74 -2.94 -25.20
CA LEU A 7 -11.40 -2.48 -24.80
C LEU A 7 -11.39 -1.79 -23.44
N MET A 8 -12.42 -0.99 -23.13
CA MET A 8 -12.53 -0.25 -21.86
C MET A 8 -12.83 -1.16 -20.67
N THR A 9 -13.54 -2.27 -20.91
CA THR A 9 -13.93 -3.23 -19.87
C THR A 9 -12.99 -4.45 -19.78
N ASN A 10 -11.97 -4.51 -20.63
CA ASN A 10 -10.97 -5.58 -20.57
C ASN A 10 -10.09 -5.42 -19.32
N ALA A 11 -10.03 -6.47 -18.50
CA ALA A 11 -9.24 -6.48 -17.27
C ALA A 11 -7.76 -6.16 -17.53
N HIS A 12 -7.13 -6.73 -18.55
CA HIS A 12 -5.74 -6.40 -18.86
C HIS A 12 -5.56 -4.91 -19.23
N MET A 13 -6.49 -4.33 -19.97
CA MET A 13 -6.46 -2.90 -20.27
C MET A 13 -6.63 -2.05 -19.01
N GLU A 14 -7.51 -2.45 -18.09
CA GLU A 14 -7.73 -1.70 -16.85
C GLU A 14 -6.51 -1.77 -15.90
N ALA A 15 -5.86 -2.92 -15.76
CA ALA A 15 -4.64 -3.03 -14.94
C ALA A 15 -3.42 -2.34 -15.54
N TRP A 16 -3.23 -2.41 -16.86
CA TRP A 16 -1.99 -1.96 -17.48
C TRP A 16 -2.06 -0.58 -18.11
N ILE A 17 -3.27 -0.11 -18.45
CA ILE A 17 -3.47 1.15 -19.17
C ILE A 17 -4.36 2.08 -18.34
N TRP A 18 -5.61 1.70 -18.01
CA TRP A 18 -6.54 2.65 -17.37
C TRP A 18 -6.16 3.02 -15.94
N GLY A 19 -5.78 2.04 -15.10
CA GLY A 19 -5.31 2.30 -13.74
C GLY A 19 -4.09 3.23 -13.71
N PRO A 20 -2.99 2.88 -14.40
CA PRO A 20 -1.84 3.77 -14.55
C PRO A 20 -2.18 5.13 -15.15
N LEU A 21 -3.04 5.20 -16.16
CA LEU A 21 -3.48 6.47 -16.76
C LEU A 21 -4.24 7.34 -15.75
N MET A 22 -5.17 6.75 -15.00
CA MET A 22 -5.90 7.46 -13.94
C MET A 22 -4.94 7.93 -12.84
N GLY A 23 -3.99 7.09 -12.44
CA GLY A 23 -2.91 7.45 -11.52
C GLY A 23 -2.11 8.65 -12.04
N ALA A 24 -1.73 8.63 -13.32
CA ALA A 24 -1.01 9.73 -13.97
C ALA A 24 -1.85 11.02 -14.04
N ILE A 25 -3.12 10.95 -14.42
CA ILE A 25 -4.04 12.11 -14.46
C ILE A 25 -4.18 12.74 -13.07
N VAL A 26 -4.40 11.92 -12.05
CA VAL A 26 -4.46 12.41 -10.66
C VAL A 26 -3.13 12.98 -10.22
N GLY A 27 -2.01 12.37 -10.62
CA GLY A 27 -0.65 12.89 -10.36
C GLY A 27 -0.43 14.25 -11.00
N MET A 28 -0.90 14.43 -12.24
CA MET A 28 -0.88 15.72 -12.93
C MET A 28 -1.74 16.76 -12.22
N ALA A 29 -2.94 16.41 -11.78
CA ALA A 29 -3.76 17.33 -10.99
C ALA A 29 -3.04 17.73 -9.68
N PHE A 30 -2.50 16.76 -8.95
CA PHE A 30 -1.92 17.01 -7.63
C PHE A 30 -0.60 17.79 -7.68
N ALA A 31 0.26 17.48 -8.65
CA ALA A 31 1.54 18.15 -8.79
C ALA A 31 1.45 19.39 -9.72
N GLY A 32 0.47 19.46 -10.62
CA GLY A 32 0.39 20.42 -11.72
C GLY A 32 -0.21 21.79 -11.39
N PHE A 33 -1.13 21.90 -10.42
CA PHE A 33 -1.88 23.15 -10.22
C PHE A 33 -1.12 24.31 -9.53
N ASN A 34 0.10 24.10 -9.06
CA ASN A 34 0.82 25.13 -8.29
C ASN A 34 2.01 25.74 -9.05
N ALA A 35 2.29 27.01 -8.79
CA ALA A 35 3.48 27.67 -9.32
C ALA A 35 4.78 27.03 -8.76
N PRO A 36 5.94 27.26 -9.41
CA PRO A 36 7.24 26.92 -8.84
C PRO A 36 7.44 27.56 -7.45
N PRO A 37 8.28 26.97 -6.58
CA PRO A 37 8.57 27.54 -5.27
C PRO A 37 9.26 28.91 -5.40
N ASN A 38 8.94 29.84 -4.49
CA ASN A 38 9.59 31.15 -4.42
C ASN A 38 11.04 31.01 -3.90
N GLU A 39 11.96 31.93 -4.25
CA GLU A 39 13.38 31.89 -3.85
C GLU A 39 13.58 31.86 -2.32
N LYS A 40 12.61 32.38 -1.55
CA LYS A 40 12.62 32.38 -0.08
C LYS A 40 11.98 31.13 0.54
N ALA A 41 11.56 30.14 -0.25
CA ALA A 41 10.89 28.95 0.24
C ALA A 41 11.84 28.00 0.98
N PRO A 42 11.35 27.24 1.99
CA PRO A 42 12.16 26.28 2.72
C PRO A 42 12.70 25.17 1.79
N VAL A 43 13.98 24.84 1.98
CA VAL A 43 14.75 23.98 1.05
C VAL A 43 14.63 22.49 1.39
N THR A 44 14.54 22.15 2.68
CA THR A 44 14.46 20.75 3.12
C THR A 44 13.06 20.38 3.62
N VAL A 45 12.72 19.09 3.54
CA VAL A 45 11.46 18.56 4.09
C VAL A 45 11.27 18.96 5.56
N ILE A 46 12.32 18.83 6.37
CA ILE A 46 12.28 19.16 7.80
C ILE A 46 11.96 20.64 8.03
N GLN A 47 12.58 21.53 7.24
CA GLN A 47 12.29 22.97 7.31
C GLN A 47 10.85 23.26 6.88
N THR A 48 10.37 22.65 5.79
CA THR A 48 8.98 22.84 5.33
C THR A 48 7.97 22.33 6.34
N THR A 49 8.20 21.16 6.93
CA THR A 49 7.36 20.62 8.01
C THR A 49 7.37 21.54 9.22
N ARG A 50 8.54 22.06 9.62
CA ARG A 50 8.63 22.99 10.76
C ARG A 50 7.84 24.27 10.51
N VAL A 51 8.02 24.91 9.35
CA VAL A 51 7.24 26.10 8.96
C VAL A 51 5.76 25.78 8.97
N PHE A 52 5.35 24.65 8.38
CA PHE A 52 3.97 24.23 8.38
C PHE A 52 3.39 24.07 9.80
N VAL A 53 4.08 23.37 10.70
CA VAL A 53 3.65 23.18 12.09
C VAL A 53 3.55 24.53 12.80
N THR A 54 4.57 25.38 12.71
CA THR A 54 4.59 26.68 13.40
C THR A 54 3.50 27.62 12.90
N THR A 55 3.22 27.63 11.59
CA THR A 55 2.23 28.54 10.99
C THR A 55 0.79 28.01 11.08
N ASN A 56 0.59 26.68 11.02
CA ASN A 56 -0.75 26.09 10.85
C ASN A 56 -1.19 25.18 11.99
N ILE A 57 -0.32 24.86 12.97
CA ILE A 57 -0.59 23.94 14.07
C ILE A 57 -0.16 24.61 15.39
N VAL A 58 -0.85 25.67 15.78
CA VAL A 58 -0.84 26.14 17.17
C VAL A 58 -1.73 25.18 17.98
N ILE A 59 -1.11 24.47 18.92
CA ILE A 59 -1.57 23.22 19.54
C ILE A 59 -2.88 23.40 20.33
N HIS A 60 -3.93 22.64 19.99
CA HIS A 60 -5.00 22.25 20.92
C HIS A 60 -4.86 20.74 21.18
N ASN A 61 -4.13 20.37 22.24
CA ASN A 61 -4.07 19.00 22.71
C ASN A 61 -5.41 18.63 23.32
N LYS A 62 -6.21 17.81 22.64
CA LYS A 62 -7.27 17.02 23.28
C LYS A 62 -6.71 15.65 23.60
N GLN A 63 -6.36 15.43 24.86
CA GLN A 63 -6.12 14.09 25.40
C GLN A 63 -7.45 13.33 25.41
N HIS A 64 -7.51 12.20 24.72
CA HIS A 64 -8.58 11.23 24.89
C HIS A 64 -8.14 10.19 25.92
N PRO A 65 -8.92 9.95 27.00
CA PRO A 65 -8.67 8.82 27.88
C PRO A 65 -9.08 7.53 27.17
N GLY A 66 -8.15 6.57 27.07
CA GLY A 66 -8.43 5.24 26.58
C GLY A 66 -9.09 4.39 27.65
N THR A 67 -10.26 3.82 27.34
CA THR A 67 -10.92 2.80 28.17
C THR A 67 -10.53 1.42 27.67
N ASN A 68 -9.83 0.66 28.50
CA ASN A 68 -9.61 -0.77 28.33
C ASN A 68 -10.74 -1.53 29.03
N GLY A 69 -11.40 -2.42 28.29
CA GLY A 69 -12.34 -3.40 28.83
C GLY A 69 -11.96 -4.79 28.34
N GLU A 70 -11.49 -5.64 29.25
CA GLU A 70 -11.27 -7.06 29.01
C GLU A 70 -12.51 -7.86 29.41
N SER A 71 -12.98 -8.73 28.51
CA SER A 71 -13.69 -9.99 28.84
C SER A 71 -14.15 -10.67 27.53
N GLY A 72 -13.79 -11.94 27.34
CA GLY A 72 -14.31 -12.77 26.24
C GLY A 72 -13.28 -13.57 25.43
N ALA A 73 -12.03 -13.68 25.89
CA ALA A 73 -10.90 -14.21 25.11
C ALA A 73 -11.19 -15.55 24.40
N GLY A 74 -11.80 -16.54 25.08
CA GLY A 74 -12.05 -17.88 24.51
C GLY A 74 -13.03 -17.91 23.33
N ALA A 75 -14.14 -17.17 23.40
CA ALA A 75 -15.12 -17.09 22.31
C ALA A 75 -14.59 -16.25 21.15
N ILE A 76 -13.80 -15.22 21.45
CA ILE A 76 -13.11 -14.38 20.46
C ILE A 76 -12.08 -15.21 19.67
N PHE A 77 -11.31 -16.08 20.33
CA PHE A 77 -10.34 -16.95 19.65
C PHE A 77 -11.01 -17.97 18.73
N LEU A 78 -12.09 -18.62 19.17
CA LEU A 78 -12.80 -19.60 18.36
C LEU A 78 -13.49 -18.95 17.15
N PHE A 79 -14.15 -17.80 17.37
CA PHE A 79 -14.73 -17.01 16.28
C PHE A 79 -13.65 -16.52 15.30
N SER A 80 -12.52 -16.03 15.81
CA SER A 80 -11.37 -15.60 14.99
C SER A 80 -10.84 -16.74 14.12
N PHE A 81 -10.73 -17.96 14.66
CA PHE A 81 -10.28 -19.13 13.91
C PHE A 81 -11.23 -19.49 12.76
N ILE A 82 -12.55 -19.49 12.97
CA ILE A 82 -13.53 -19.76 11.91
C ILE A 82 -13.47 -18.68 10.82
N VAL A 83 -13.39 -17.42 11.23
CA VAL A 83 -13.28 -16.27 10.32
C VAL A 83 -11.99 -16.36 9.50
N MET A 84 -10.88 -16.76 10.13
CA MET A 84 -9.60 -16.97 9.47
C MET A 84 -9.66 -18.08 8.42
N LEU A 85 -10.27 -19.24 8.73
CA LEU A 85 -10.48 -20.32 7.74
C LEU A 85 -11.30 -19.84 6.55
N PHE A 86 -12.34 -19.06 6.79
CA PHE A 86 -13.15 -18.46 5.73
C PHE A 86 -12.32 -17.52 4.85
N PHE A 87 -11.47 -16.67 5.45
CA PHE A 87 -10.60 -15.76 4.70
C PHE A 87 -9.53 -16.49 3.89
N ILE A 88 -8.93 -17.56 4.43
CA ILE A 88 -7.97 -18.41 3.71
C ILE A 88 -8.64 -19.03 2.49
N TRP A 89 -9.83 -19.61 2.68
CA TRP A 89 -10.58 -20.21 1.59
C TRP A 89 -10.94 -19.17 0.52
N LYS A 90 -11.48 -18.01 0.92
CA LYS A 90 -11.79 -16.90 0.01
C LYS A 90 -10.56 -16.37 -0.71
N TYR A 91 -9.43 -16.26 -0.03
CA TYR A 91 -8.17 -15.84 -0.61
C TYR A 91 -7.77 -16.76 -1.78
N VAL A 92 -7.84 -18.08 -1.60
CA VAL A 92 -7.49 -19.04 -2.65
C VAL A 92 -8.50 -19.03 -3.79
N VAL A 93 -9.81 -19.00 -3.47
CA VAL A 93 -10.88 -18.96 -4.50
C VAL A 93 -10.74 -17.73 -5.39
N TYR A 94 -10.43 -16.57 -4.82
CA TYR A 94 -10.35 -15.29 -5.55
C TYR A 94 -8.92 -14.84 -5.82
N VAL A 95 -7.92 -15.74 -5.78
CA VAL A 95 -6.51 -15.34 -5.88
C VAL A 95 -6.22 -14.57 -7.17
N GLU A 96 -6.83 -14.96 -8.29
CA GLU A 96 -6.66 -14.29 -9.58
C GLU A 96 -7.23 -12.88 -9.56
N TYR A 97 -8.41 -12.71 -8.94
CA TYR A 97 -9.04 -11.40 -8.78
C TYR A 97 -8.26 -10.51 -7.80
N ILE A 98 -7.77 -11.07 -6.70
CA ILE A 98 -6.92 -10.36 -5.74
C ILE A 98 -5.63 -9.91 -6.42
N ARG A 99 -4.99 -10.79 -7.19
CA ARG A 99 -3.79 -10.46 -7.99
C ARG A 99 -4.09 -9.33 -8.96
N TYR A 100 -5.20 -9.42 -9.66
CA TYR A 100 -5.65 -8.41 -10.59
C TYR A 100 -5.83 -7.05 -9.89
N ALA A 101 -6.65 -7.00 -8.84
CA ALA A 101 -6.93 -5.78 -8.09
C ALA A 101 -5.66 -5.15 -7.48
N PHE A 102 -4.74 -5.97 -6.95
CA PHE A 102 -3.47 -5.49 -6.42
C PHE A 102 -2.55 -4.95 -7.52
N THR A 103 -2.56 -5.59 -8.69
CA THR A 103 -1.81 -5.10 -9.86
C THR A 103 -2.32 -3.73 -10.28
N VAL A 104 -3.64 -3.57 -10.43
CA VAL A 104 -4.27 -2.27 -10.74
C VAL A 104 -3.87 -1.24 -9.69
N LEU A 105 -4.00 -1.57 -8.40
CA LEU A 105 -3.73 -0.64 -7.31
C LEU A 105 -2.25 -0.20 -7.29
N ILE A 106 -1.31 -1.16 -7.28
CA ILE A 106 0.13 -0.86 -7.21
C ILE A 106 0.57 -0.05 -8.42
N THR A 107 0.15 -0.44 -9.63
CA THR A 107 0.55 0.26 -10.87
C THR A 107 -0.08 1.65 -10.96
N SER A 108 -1.33 1.83 -10.49
CA SER A 108 -1.96 3.16 -10.40
C SER A 108 -1.22 4.09 -9.45
N VAL A 109 -0.88 3.61 -8.25
CA VAL A 109 -0.11 4.40 -7.27
C VAL A 109 1.30 4.68 -7.80
N LEU A 110 1.94 3.71 -8.46
CA LEU A 110 3.25 3.90 -9.07
C LEU A 110 3.22 4.97 -10.18
N ALA A 111 2.21 4.94 -11.05
CA ALA A 111 2.03 5.93 -12.11
C ALA A 111 1.75 7.33 -11.56
N PHE A 112 0.92 7.42 -10.52
CA PHE A 112 0.73 8.65 -9.73
C PHE A 112 2.06 9.16 -9.20
N SER A 113 2.85 8.30 -8.57
CA SER A 113 4.16 8.63 -7.99
C SER A 113 5.13 9.16 -9.03
N LEU A 114 5.24 8.44 -10.16
CA LEU A 114 6.16 8.78 -11.25
C LEU A 114 5.79 10.13 -11.86
N THR A 115 4.49 10.35 -12.11
CA THR A 115 4.00 11.60 -12.70
C THR A 115 4.21 12.77 -11.76
N ALA A 116 3.94 12.57 -10.47
CA ALA A 116 4.17 13.57 -9.46
C ALA A 116 5.66 13.92 -9.33
N ALA A 117 6.54 12.91 -9.32
CA ALA A 117 8.00 13.11 -9.31
C ALA A 117 8.48 13.89 -10.55
N LEU A 118 8.02 13.52 -11.75
CA LEU A 118 8.36 14.21 -13.00
C LEU A 118 7.95 15.68 -12.96
N LEU A 119 6.72 15.97 -12.53
CA LEU A 119 6.24 17.35 -12.44
C LEU A 119 6.97 18.15 -11.35
N SER A 120 7.29 17.53 -10.22
CA SER A 120 8.12 18.16 -9.19
C SER A 120 9.54 18.46 -9.68
N ILE A 121 10.13 17.61 -10.53
CA ILE A 121 11.40 17.88 -11.20
C ILE A 121 11.28 19.07 -12.15
N LEU A 122 10.28 19.06 -13.04
CA LEU A 122 10.06 20.13 -14.01
C LEU A 122 9.81 21.49 -13.35
N LYS A 123 9.21 21.49 -12.15
CA LYS A 123 8.96 22.69 -11.35
C LYS A 123 10.13 23.11 -10.45
N GLY A 124 11.26 22.39 -10.50
CA GLY A 124 12.42 22.66 -9.64
C GLY A 124 12.13 22.45 -8.16
N GLN A 125 11.12 21.65 -7.81
CA GLN A 125 10.73 21.41 -6.43
C GLN A 125 11.69 20.46 -5.69
N LEU A 126 12.46 19.63 -6.41
CA LEU A 126 13.48 18.75 -5.83
C LEU A 126 14.80 19.49 -5.59
N ASN A 127 14.78 20.48 -4.69
CA ASN A 127 15.92 21.34 -4.39
C ASN A 127 16.83 20.82 -3.26
N SER A 128 16.59 19.62 -2.72
CA SER A 128 17.50 18.97 -1.76
C SER A 128 17.40 17.45 -1.83
N SER A 129 18.45 16.77 -1.38
CA SER A 129 18.49 15.30 -1.26
C SER A 129 17.37 14.74 -0.38
N SER A 130 16.88 15.54 0.57
CA SER A 130 15.72 15.16 1.39
C SER A 130 14.48 14.90 0.54
N TRP A 131 14.13 15.81 -0.38
CA TRP A 131 12.97 15.62 -1.25
C TRP A 131 13.11 14.41 -2.17
N ILE A 132 14.32 14.13 -2.65
CA ILE A 132 14.59 12.93 -3.45
C ILE A 132 14.23 11.67 -2.65
N LEU A 133 14.71 11.54 -1.41
CA LEU A 133 14.40 10.38 -0.57
C LEU A 133 12.88 10.20 -0.37
N TYR A 134 12.18 11.26 0.01
CA TYR A 134 10.76 11.19 0.37
C TYR A 134 9.81 11.01 -0.83
N ILE A 135 10.28 11.30 -2.05
CA ILE A 135 9.52 11.06 -3.29
C ILE A 135 9.85 9.70 -3.92
N PHE A 136 11.12 9.30 -3.93
CA PHE A 136 11.55 8.05 -4.59
C PHE A 136 11.46 6.82 -3.68
N ALA A 137 11.63 6.93 -2.36
CA ALA A 137 11.50 5.77 -1.47
C ALA A 137 10.13 5.08 -1.58
N PRO A 138 8.99 5.79 -1.65
CA PRO A 138 7.71 5.14 -1.89
C PRO A 138 7.62 4.41 -3.23
N MET A 139 8.25 4.93 -4.29
CA MET A 139 8.32 4.26 -5.58
C MET A 139 9.10 2.94 -5.49
N THR A 140 10.24 2.94 -4.80
CA THR A 140 11.04 1.71 -4.61
C THR A 140 10.26 0.65 -3.81
N ALA A 141 9.52 1.07 -2.79
CA ALA A 141 8.65 0.19 -2.01
C ALA A 141 7.51 -0.39 -2.85
N LEU A 142 6.89 0.41 -3.74
CA LEU A 142 5.85 -0.07 -4.66
C LEU A 142 6.39 -1.09 -5.67
N VAL A 143 7.60 -0.88 -6.18
CA VAL A 143 8.28 -1.87 -7.05
C VAL A 143 8.54 -3.17 -6.30
N ALA A 144 9.01 -3.09 -5.04
CA ALA A 144 9.18 -4.26 -4.19
C ALA A 144 7.84 -4.99 -3.95
N ASN A 145 6.76 -4.26 -3.69
CA ASN A 145 5.42 -4.84 -3.54
C ASN A 145 4.92 -5.54 -4.82
N TYR A 146 5.21 -4.97 -5.99
CA TYR A 146 4.89 -5.61 -7.26
C TYR A 146 5.66 -6.92 -7.46
N PHE A 147 6.95 -6.93 -7.08
CA PHE A 147 7.76 -8.16 -7.06
C PHE A 147 7.16 -9.20 -6.11
N LEU A 148 6.79 -8.82 -4.87
CA LEU A 148 6.19 -9.73 -3.90
C LEU A 148 4.84 -10.30 -4.37
N LEU A 149 4.02 -9.49 -5.03
CA LEU A 149 2.78 -9.95 -5.65
C LEU A 149 3.03 -11.01 -6.74
N THR A 150 4.07 -10.79 -7.56
CA THR A 150 4.49 -11.73 -8.60
C THR A 150 5.01 -13.03 -7.98
N LEU A 151 5.79 -12.93 -6.90
CA LEU A 151 6.30 -14.07 -6.16
C LEU A 151 5.15 -14.92 -5.58
N ALA A 152 4.19 -14.28 -4.89
CA ALA A 152 3.00 -14.94 -4.36
C ALA A 152 2.19 -15.67 -5.44
N THR A 153 2.10 -15.08 -6.63
CA THR A 153 1.41 -15.71 -7.76
C THR A 153 2.13 -16.96 -8.25
N ARG A 154 3.46 -16.93 -8.28
CA ARG A 154 4.29 -18.05 -8.77
C ARG A 154 4.43 -19.17 -7.75
N SER A 155 4.35 -18.85 -6.45
CA SER A 155 4.46 -19.82 -5.37
C SER A 155 3.20 -20.66 -5.16
N LEU A 156 2.04 -20.19 -5.63
CA LEU A 156 0.78 -20.90 -5.46
C LEU A 156 0.56 -21.95 -6.56
N ASP A 157 0.22 -23.18 -6.18
CA ASP A 157 -0.13 -24.24 -7.15
C ASP A 157 -1.40 -23.84 -7.94
N PRO A 158 -1.37 -23.81 -9.28
CA PRO A 158 -2.49 -23.43 -10.12
C PRO A 158 -3.72 -24.34 -9.98
N LYS A 159 -3.59 -25.52 -9.37
CA LYS A 159 -4.71 -26.43 -9.08
C LYS A 159 -5.50 -26.05 -7.84
N LEU A 160 -4.98 -25.18 -6.98
CA LEU A 160 -5.63 -24.82 -5.70
C LEU A 160 -6.89 -23.96 -5.87
N PRO A 161 -6.95 -22.94 -6.74
CA PRO A 161 -8.17 -22.15 -6.93
C PRO A 161 -9.40 -22.97 -7.37
N PRO A 162 -9.33 -23.86 -8.39
CA PRO A 162 -10.48 -24.66 -8.77
C PRO A 162 -10.86 -25.69 -7.69
N LEU A 163 -9.87 -26.22 -6.95
CA LEU A 163 -10.11 -27.13 -5.83
C LEU A 163 -10.83 -26.44 -4.67
N ALA A 164 -10.40 -25.22 -4.31
CA ALA A 164 -11.06 -24.41 -3.29
C ALA A 164 -12.48 -24.03 -3.70
N ALA A 165 -12.71 -23.68 -4.98
CA ALA A 165 -14.04 -23.32 -5.48
C ALA A 165 -15.04 -24.49 -5.44
N ALA A 166 -14.56 -25.74 -5.51
CA ALA A 166 -15.39 -26.94 -5.46
C ALA A 166 -15.65 -27.46 -4.03
N THR A 167 -15.04 -26.86 -3.00
CA THR A 167 -15.06 -27.39 -1.62
C THR A 167 -15.51 -26.34 -0.61
N THR A 168 -15.88 -26.79 0.60
CA THR A 168 -16.22 -25.88 1.71
C THR A 168 -14.94 -25.43 2.45
N PRO A 169 -14.95 -24.31 3.20
CA PRO A 169 -13.75 -23.80 3.87
C PRO A 169 -13.06 -24.82 4.79
N LEU A 170 -13.85 -25.60 5.53
CA LEU A 170 -13.33 -26.60 6.47
C LEU A 170 -12.80 -27.83 5.74
N ASP A 171 -13.52 -28.33 4.74
CA ASP A 171 -13.08 -29.47 3.92
C ASP A 171 -11.81 -29.13 3.13
N PHE A 172 -11.76 -27.95 2.52
CA PHE A 172 -10.57 -27.45 1.84
C PHE A 172 -9.35 -27.42 2.76
N TYR A 173 -9.49 -26.82 3.93
CA TYR A 173 -8.36 -26.62 4.82
C TYR A 173 -7.87 -27.91 5.50
N ILE A 174 -8.78 -28.77 5.93
CA ILE A 174 -8.43 -29.97 6.71
C ILE A 174 -8.12 -31.17 5.80
N ASN A 175 -8.92 -31.39 4.75
CA ASN A 175 -8.90 -32.63 3.97
C ASN A 175 -8.17 -32.48 2.62
N GLN A 176 -8.22 -31.30 2.00
CA GLN A 176 -7.64 -31.10 0.65
C GLN A 176 -6.20 -30.57 0.69
N LEU A 177 -5.81 -29.85 1.75
CA LEU A 177 -4.47 -29.31 1.90
C LEU A 177 -3.56 -30.22 2.74
N SER A 178 -2.35 -30.44 2.24
CA SER A 178 -1.25 -30.96 3.06
C SER A 178 -0.91 -29.99 4.19
N GLU A 179 -0.23 -30.47 5.23
CA GLU A 179 0.21 -29.62 6.35
C GLU A 179 1.04 -28.43 5.85
N TYR A 180 1.99 -28.69 4.94
CA TYR A 180 2.74 -27.65 4.25
C TYR A 180 1.84 -26.66 3.50
N GLY A 181 0.86 -27.16 2.74
CA GLY A 181 -0.07 -26.32 1.98
C GLY A 181 -0.91 -25.39 2.86
N ARG A 182 -1.36 -25.88 4.03
CA ARG A 182 -2.10 -25.06 5.02
C ARG A 182 -1.26 -23.91 5.52
N ILE A 183 -0.03 -24.20 5.94
CA ILE A 183 0.93 -23.23 6.46
C ILE A 183 1.32 -22.22 5.38
N LEU A 184 1.60 -22.68 4.17
CA LEU A 184 1.98 -21.83 3.04
C LEU A 184 0.86 -20.82 2.72
N ILE A 185 -0.37 -21.29 2.53
CA ILE A 185 -1.49 -20.40 2.17
C ILE A 185 -1.79 -19.43 3.32
N PHE A 186 -1.70 -19.89 4.57
CA PHE A 186 -1.87 -19.05 5.74
C PHE A 186 -0.87 -17.89 5.76
N PHE A 187 0.44 -18.17 5.69
CA PHE A 187 1.46 -17.13 5.70
C PHE A 187 1.38 -16.25 4.45
N GLN A 188 1.16 -16.84 3.29
CA GLN A 188 1.02 -16.09 2.04
C GLN A 188 -0.15 -15.09 2.12
N MET A 189 -1.30 -15.46 2.70
CA MET A 189 -2.42 -14.53 2.94
C MET A 189 -1.99 -13.35 3.83
N PHE A 190 -1.28 -13.61 4.93
CA PHE A 190 -0.76 -12.53 5.79
C PHE A 190 0.25 -11.63 5.07
N GLY A 191 1.15 -12.22 4.27
CA GLY A 191 2.07 -11.47 3.43
C GLY A 191 1.34 -10.56 2.44
N MET A 192 0.26 -11.04 1.81
CA MET A 192 -0.58 -10.22 0.94
C MET A 192 -1.27 -9.07 1.67
N VAL A 193 -1.72 -9.27 2.93
CA VAL A 193 -2.25 -8.18 3.75
C VAL A 193 -1.18 -7.11 4.02
N LEU A 194 0.06 -7.51 4.30
CA LEU A 194 1.17 -6.58 4.47
C LEU A 194 1.51 -5.81 3.18
N VAL A 195 1.45 -6.46 2.01
CA VAL A 195 1.60 -5.81 0.70
C VAL A 195 0.51 -4.75 0.50
N LEU A 196 -0.74 -5.02 0.88
CA LEU A 196 -1.83 -4.04 0.79
C LEU A 196 -1.59 -2.85 1.72
N ILE A 197 -1.29 -3.12 2.99
CA ILE A 197 -1.04 -2.08 4.00
C ILE A 197 0.10 -1.16 3.55
N THR A 198 1.21 -1.73 3.10
CA THR A 198 2.36 -0.96 2.62
C THR A 198 2.03 -0.17 1.36
N THR A 199 1.30 -0.72 0.40
CA THR A 199 0.87 -0.01 -0.82
C THR A 199 0.00 1.21 -0.49
N VAL A 200 -1.00 1.04 0.39
CA VAL A 200 -1.86 2.14 0.86
C VAL A 200 -1.06 3.18 1.64
N CYS A 201 -0.15 2.73 2.50
CA CYS A 201 0.78 3.61 3.22
C CYS A 201 1.63 4.45 2.25
N MET A 202 2.18 3.85 1.18
CA MET A 202 2.96 4.58 0.17
C MET A 202 2.12 5.66 -0.52
N ALA A 203 0.85 5.37 -0.86
CA ALA A 203 -0.04 6.36 -1.44
C ALA A 203 -0.23 7.57 -0.50
N PHE A 204 -0.50 7.34 0.79
CA PHE A 204 -0.64 8.42 1.76
C PHE A 204 0.66 9.20 2.01
N VAL A 205 1.79 8.51 2.06
CA VAL A 205 3.12 9.13 2.19
C VAL A 205 3.37 10.08 1.01
N LEU A 206 3.08 9.64 -0.21
CA LEU A 206 3.24 10.49 -1.40
C LEU A 206 2.29 11.69 -1.38
N ILE A 207 1.01 11.47 -1.07
CA ILE A 207 0.04 12.57 -0.92
C ILE A 207 0.52 13.57 0.13
N HIS A 208 1.04 13.10 1.27
CA HIS A 208 1.58 13.95 2.32
C HIS A 208 2.71 14.84 1.79
N TYR A 209 3.75 14.23 1.21
CA TYR A 209 4.92 14.98 0.77
C TYR A 209 4.62 15.87 -0.44
N LEU A 210 3.72 15.50 -1.33
CA LEU A 210 3.26 16.37 -2.41
C LEU A 210 2.46 17.56 -1.89
N ALA A 211 1.53 17.33 -0.97
CA ALA A 211 0.77 18.41 -0.34
C ALA A 211 1.71 19.37 0.41
N LEU A 212 2.68 18.84 1.15
CA LEU A 212 3.71 19.63 1.83
C LEU A 212 4.60 20.39 0.85
N MET A 213 4.98 19.77 -0.27
CA MET A 213 5.80 20.39 -1.31
C MET A 213 5.08 21.58 -1.95
N ASN A 214 3.76 21.43 -2.18
CA ASN A 214 2.87 22.45 -2.71
C ASN A 214 2.61 23.61 -1.73
N GLN A 215 2.85 23.43 -0.42
CA GLN A 215 2.79 24.53 0.55
C GLN A 215 3.85 25.62 0.31
N ARG A 216 4.90 25.31 -0.46
CA ARG A 216 6.03 26.23 -0.72
C ARG A 216 5.76 27.24 -1.83
N SER A 217 4.63 27.09 -2.51
CA SER A 217 4.16 27.97 -3.59
C SER A 217 2.82 28.57 -3.21
N THR A 218 2.57 29.81 -3.60
CA THR A 218 1.25 30.44 -3.41
C THR A 218 0.30 29.91 -4.47
N SER A 219 -0.86 29.40 -4.05
CA SER A 219 -1.86 28.83 -4.96
C SER A 219 -3.29 29.04 -4.45
N ILE A 220 -4.26 29.12 -5.38
CA ILE A 220 -5.69 29.21 -5.05
C ILE A 220 -6.17 27.95 -4.29
N VAL A 221 -5.55 26.80 -4.57
CA VAL A 221 -5.87 25.52 -3.93
C VAL A 221 -5.10 25.28 -2.62
N GLN A 222 -4.49 26.32 -2.03
CA GLN A 222 -3.77 26.22 -0.75
C GLN A 222 -4.59 25.54 0.38
N PRO A 223 -5.90 25.83 0.56
CA PRO A 223 -6.68 25.21 1.63
C PRO A 223 -6.74 23.68 1.52
N LEU A 224 -6.83 23.15 0.29
CA LEU A 224 -6.81 21.72 0.03
C LEU A 224 -5.48 21.11 0.45
N TRP A 225 -4.35 21.73 0.05
CA TRP A 225 -3.02 21.25 0.44
C TRP A 225 -2.82 21.28 1.95
N THR A 226 -3.35 22.31 2.63
CA THR A 226 -3.24 22.43 4.08
C THR A 226 -4.05 21.34 4.77
N TRP A 227 -5.27 21.09 4.29
CA TRP A 227 -6.10 20.00 4.79
C TRP A 227 -5.44 18.62 4.57
N LEU A 228 -4.94 18.34 3.37
CA LEU A 228 -4.25 17.08 3.05
C LEU A 228 -3.02 16.86 3.93
N THR A 229 -2.19 17.90 4.11
CA THR A 229 -0.98 17.83 4.96
C THR A 229 -1.34 17.56 6.42
N ARG A 230 -2.46 18.12 6.92
CA ARG A 230 -2.98 17.83 8.27
C ARG A 230 -3.51 16.40 8.38
N ALA A 231 -4.34 15.96 7.43
CA ALA A 231 -4.95 14.64 7.43
C ALA A 231 -3.90 13.51 7.38
N THR A 232 -2.77 13.77 6.71
CA THR A 232 -1.68 12.80 6.54
C THR A 232 -0.49 13.06 7.45
N PHE A 233 -0.64 13.90 8.49
CA PHE A 233 0.49 14.36 9.32
C PHE A 233 1.27 13.24 10.02
N LEU A 234 0.63 12.08 10.26
CA LEU A 234 1.27 10.87 10.78
C LEU A 234 2.50 10.43 9.95
N PHE A 235 2.51 10.75 8.65
CA PHE A 235 3.57 10.38 7.71
C PHE A 235 4.69 11.41 7.60
N SER A 236 4.68 12.48 8.39
CA SER A 236 5.66 13.59 8.27
C SER A 236 7.11 13.23 8.65
N GLY A 237 7.29 12.20 9.49
CA GLY A 237 8.59 11.79 10.02
C GLY A 237 9.34 10.73 9.19
N ARG A 238 10.36 10.10 9.80
CA ARG A 238 11.07 8.94 9.22
C ARG A 238 10.51 7.59 9.66
N GLY A 239 9.58 7.57 10.62
CA GLY A 239 9.03 6.32 11.17
C GLY A 239 8.36 5.43 10.12
N TRP A 240 7.71 6.04 9.11
CA TRP A 240 7.08 5.30 8.03
C TRP A 240 8.10 4.51 7.18
N LEU A 241 9.32 5.02 6.97
CA LEU A 241 10.37 4.32 6.22
C LEU A 241 10.76 3.02 6.92
N VAL A 242 11.00 3.10 8.23
CA VAL A 242 11.38 1.93 9.04
C VAL A 242 10.24 0.93 9.08
N LEU A 243 9.02 1.39 9.37
CA LEU A 243 7.84 0.54 9.45
C LEU A 243 7.58 -0.21 8.15
N THR A 244 7.64 0.49 7.02
CA THR A 244 7.33 -0.09 5.70
C THR A 244 8.42 -1.01 5.21
N THR A 245 9.69 -0.71 5.52
CA THR A 245 10.81 -1.64 5.27
C THR A 245 10.61 -2.94 6.05
N VAL A 246 10.27 -2.86 7.33
CA VAL A 246 10.00 -4.05 8.17
C VAL A 246 8.82 -4.85 7.59
N PHE A 247 7.74 -4.18 7.22
CA PHE A 247 6.57 -4.86 6.65
C PHE A 247 6.85 -5.53 5.30
N ILE A 248 7.66 -4.92 4.43
CA ILE A 248 8.08 -5.54 3.16
C ILE A 248 8.94 -6.77 3.41
N ILE A 249 9.89 -6.69 4.35
CA ILE A 249 10.74 -7.84 4.73
C ILE A 249 9.90 -8.98 5.30
N LEU A 250 8.97 -8.66 6.22
CA LEU A 250 8.05 -9.66 6.78
C LEU A 250 7.14 -10.26 5.71
N ALA A 251 6.63 -9.45 4.78
CA ALA A 251 5.84 -9.93 3.66
C ALA A 251 6.64 -10.90 2.78
N TYR A 252 7.91 -10.60 2.50
CA TYR A 252 8.80 -11.50 1.77
C TYR A 252 8.97 -12.84 2.49
N ILE A 253 9.26 -12.80 3.79
CA ILE A 253 9.44 -13.98 4.65
C ILE A 253 8.16 -14.86 4.69
N PHE A 254 6.98 -14.24 4.64
CA PHE A 254 5.70 -14.95 4.64
C PHE A 254 5.28 -15.50 3.28
N ILE A 255 5.67 -14.84 2.18
CA ILE A 255 5.28 -15.23 0.83
C ILE A 255 6.24 -16.28 0.25
N GLU A 256 7.54 -16.17 0.51
CA GLU A 256 8.54 -17.07 -0.05
C GLU A 256 8.42 -18.48 0.55
N PRO A 257 8.20 -19.52 -0.28
CA PRO A 257 7.97 -20.90 0.19
C PRO A 257 9.10 -21.50 1.03
N SER A 258 10.34 -21.03 0.83
CA SER A 258 11.54 -21.55 1.48
C SER A 258 11.81 -21.00 2.88
N TYR A 259 11.08 -19.99 3.35
CA TYR A 259 11.28 -19.42 4.69
C TYR A 259 10.25 -19.95 5.69
N MET A 260 9.28 -19.14 6.11
CA MET A 260 8.35 -19.52 7.18
C MET A 260 7.61 -20.82 6.90
N PRO A 261 7.09 -21.08 5.67
CA PRO A 261 6.42 -22.34 5.40
C PRO A 261 7.30 -23.59 5.59
N ALA A 262 8.58 -23.51 5.17
CA ALA A 262 9.54 -24.59 5.33
C ALA A 262 10.05 -24.72 6.77
N TRP A 263 10.27 -23.59 7.46
CA TRP A 263 10.79 -23.59 8.83
C TRP A 263 9.78 -24.16 9.82
N THR A 264 8.50 -23.77 9.73
CA THR A 264 7.47 -24.28 10.64
C THR A 264 7.14 -25.75 10.39
N THR A 265 7.30 -26.24 9.16
CA THR A 265 7.11 -27.66 8.85
C THR A 265 8.33 -28.52 9.23
N ALA A 266 9.54 -27.97 9.16
CA ALA A 266 10.75 -28.66 9.60
C ALA A 266 10.82 -28.85 11.14
N LEU A 267 10.18 -27.96 11.91
CA LEU A 267 10.08 -28.06 13.38
C LEU A 267 9.00 -29.06 13.86
N GLY A 268 8.11 -29.52 12.96
CA GLY A 268 7.04 -30.48 13.27
C GLY A 268 7.42 -31.96 13.05
N ASN A 269 8.62 -32.22 12.52
CA ASN A 269 9.22 -33.56 12.39
C ASN A 269 10.30 -33.78 13.46
#